data_AF-A0A5N5M815-F1
#
_entry.id   AF-A0A5N5M815-F1
#
_cell.length_a   1.000
_cell.length_b   1.000
_cell.length_c   1.000
_cell.angle_alpha   90.00
_cell.angle_beta   90.00
_cell.angle_gamma   90.00
#
_symmetry.space_group_name_H-M   'P 1'
#
loop_
_entity.id
_entity.type
_entity.pdbx_description
1 polymer ?
#
loop_
_entity_poly.entity_id
_entity_poly.type
_entity_poly.pdbx_seq_one_letter_code
_entity_poly.pdbx_strand_id
1 'polypeptide(L)'
;MTQTVQTNGVQPLSKTWELSLYELQRTPQEAITDGLEIAVSPRSLHSELMCPICLDMLKNTMTTKECLHRFCADCIITALRSGNKECPTCRKKLVSKRSLRPDPNFDALISKIYPSRDEYEAHQERVLARISKHNNQQALSHSIEEGLKIQALNRLQRGKKHQIENGSGAEDNGDSSHCSNASVHSNQEAGPSIKRTKTSG
;
A
#
# COMPACT_ATOMS: atom_id res chain seq x y z
N MET A 1 22.33 29.48 20.95
CA MET A 1 22.46 28.33 20.03
C MET A 1 21.12 28.10 19.35
N THR A 2 20.86 28.83 18.27
CA THR A 2 19.66 28.64 17.43
C THR A 2 19.93 27.49 16.49
N GLN A 3 19.31 26.33 16.75
CA GLN A 3 19.38 25.18 15.87
C GLN A 3 18.65 25.53 14.56
N THR A 4 19.41 25.63 13.49
CA THR A 4 18.90 25.70 12.12
C THR A 4 18.33 24.33 11.75
N VAL A 5 17.01 24.25 11.64
CA VAL A 5 16.34 23.06 11.08
C VAL A 5 16.71 22.99 9.61
N GLN A 6 17.45 21.95 9.24
CA GLN A 6 17.80 21.64 7.86
C GLN A 6 16.52 21.32 7.09
N THR A 7 15.99 22.27 6.34
CA THR A 7 14.89 22.05 5.41
C THR A 7 15.44 21.37 4.17
N ASN A 8 15.29 20.05 4.08
CA ASN A 8 15.63 19.30 2.87
C ASN A 8 14.78 19.80 1.68
N GLY A 9 15.40 20.48 0.72
CA GLY A 9 14.90 20.65 -0.64
C GLY A 9 13.73 21.63 -0.89
N VAL A 10 13.28 22.39 0.10
CA VAL A 10 12.21 23.39 -0.11
C VAL A 10 12.84 24.71 -0.58
N GLN A 11 12.54 25.11 -1.82
CA GLN A 11 12.99 26.40 -2.36
C GLN A 11 12.31 27.57 -1.62
N PRO A 12 12.96 28.74 -1.54
CA PRO A 12 12.32 29.95 -1.02
C PRO A 12 11.01 30.25 -1.74
N LEU A 13 10.04 30.83 -1.02
CA LEU A 13 8.72 31.14 -1.58
C LEU A 13 8.84 32.07 -2.80
N SER A 14 9.74 33.05 -2.74
CA SER A 14 10.04 33.95 -3.85
C SER A 14 10.53 33.22 -5.09
N LYS A 15 11.34 32.16 -4.91
CA LYS A 15 11.87 31.36 -6.02
C LYS A 15 10.84 30.40 -6.61
N THR A 16 9.97 29.85 -5.76
CA THR A 16 8.91 28.89 -6.16
C THR A 16 7.89 29.52 -7.09
N TRP A 17 7.60 30.81 -6.91
CA TRP A 17 6.61 31.56 -7.70
C TRP A 17 7.25 32.60 -8.64
N GLU A 18 8.56 32.55 -8.84
CA GLU A 18 9.24 33.38 -9.82
C GLU A 18 8.87 32.90 -11.23
N LEU A 19 8.27 33.79 -12.03
CA LEU A 19 7.90 33.48 -13.40
C LEU A 19 9.14 33.46 -14.30
N SER A 20 9.27 32.42 -15.11
CA SER A 20 10.23 32.38 -16.21
C SER A 20 9.89 33.41 -17.30
N LEU A 21 10.87 33.73 -18.14
CA LEU A 21 10.65 34.60 -19.31
C LEU A 21 9.56 34.07 -20.24
N TYR A 22 9.40 32.75 -20.33
CA TYR A 22 8.31 32.12 -21.08
C TYR A 22 6.95 32.38 -20.40
N GLU A 23 6.83 32.18 -19.09
CA GLU A 23 5.56 32.35 -18.37
C GLU A 23 5.05 33.79 -18.36
N LEU A 24 5.95 34.78 -18.42
CA LEU A 24 5.60 36.20 -18.51
C LEU A 24 4.85 36.56 -19.81
N GLN A 25 5.04 35.78 -20.88
CA GLN A 25 4.48 36.05 -22.21
C GLN A 25 3.67 34.90 -22.80
N ARG A 26 3.39 33.84 -22.02
CA ARG A 26 2.66 32.68 -22.53
C ARG A 26 1.22 33.06 -22.91
N THR A 27 0.75 32.55 -24.04
CA THR A 27 -0.64 32.70 -24.46
C THR A 27 -1.51 31.54 -23.93
N PRO A 28 -2.83 31.74 -23.78
CA PRO A 28 -3.76 30.67 -23.44
C PRO A 28 -3.66 29.49 -24.43
N GLN A 29 -3.88 28.27 -23.93
CA GLN A 29 -4.06 27.08 -24.76
C GLN A 29 -5.55 26.92 -25.03
N GLU A 30 -5.93 26.98 -26.30
CA GLU A 30 -7.33 26.87 -26.70
C GLU A 30 -7.87 25.46 -26.43
N ALA A 31 -9.11 25.39 -25.97
CA ALA A 31 -9.75 24.11 -25.68
C ALA A 31 -10.12 23.37 -26.97
N ILE A 32 -9.90 22.06 -26.97
CA ILE A 32 -10.35 21.16 -28.05
C ILE A 32 -11.88 21.07 -28.00
N THR A 33 -12.56 21.43 -29.08
CA THR A 33 -14.04 21.51 -29.16
C THR A 33 -14.64 20.67 -30.30
N ASP A 34 -13.81 20.04 -31.12
CA ASP A 34 -14.16 19.31 -32.35
C ASP A 34 -14.62 17.87 -32.11
N GLY A 35 -15.12 17.56 -30.91
CA GLY A 35 -15.66 16.22 -30.59
C GLY A 35 -14.62 15.11 -30.59
N LEU A 36 -13.34 15.45 -30.48
CA LEU A 36 -12.25 14.48 -30.40
C LEU A 36 -12.47 13.47 -29.25
N GLU A 37 -12.49 12.18 -29.60
CA GLU A 37 -12.57 11.09 -28.62
C GLU A 37 -11.17 10.67 -28.16
N ILE A 38 -11.01 10.54 -26.84
CA ILE A 38 -9.76 10.10 -26.22
C ILE A 38 -9.97 8.72 -25.61
N ALA A 39 -9.29 7.71 -26.16
CA ALA A 39 -9.26 6.39 -25.56
C ALA A 39 -8.23 6.35 -24.41
N VAL A 40 -8.71 6.15 -23.18
CA VAL A 40 -7.85 6.05 -22.00
C VAL A 40 -7.89 4.62 -21.45
N SER A 41 -6.73 3.97 -21.38
CA SER A 41 -6.61 2.69 -20.69
C SER A 41 -6.79 2.90 -19.17
N PRO A 42 -7.56 2.05 -18.47
CA PRO A 42 -7.73 2.17 -17.02
C PRO A 42 -6.41 2.16 -16.21
N ARG A 43 -5.36 1.54 -16.77
CA ARG A 43 -4.04 1.49 -16.13
C ARG A 43 -3.28 2.81 -16.23
N SER A 44 -3.57 3.63 -17.24
CA SER A 44 -2.79 4.84 -17.53
C SER A 44 -3.02 5.98 -16.54
N LEU A 45 -4.15 5.97 -15.83
CA LEU A 45 -4.50 6.99 -14.83
C LEU A 45 -4.57 6.42 -13.40
N HIS A 46 -4.07 5.19 -13.24
CA HIS A 46 -4.27 4.44 -12.00
C HIS A 46 -3.54 5.09 -10.83
N SER A 47 -2.32 5.58 -11.02
CA SER A 47 -1.53 6.26 -9.97
C SER A 47 -2.13 7.59 -9.56
N GLU A 48 -2.81 8.29 -10.46
CA GLU A 48 -3.32 9.65 -10.24
C GLU A 48 -4.70 9.65 -9.58
N LEU A 49 -5.49 8.60 -9.81
CA LEU A 49 -6.89 8.49 -9.36
C LEU A 49 -7.08 7.52 -8.19
N MET A 50 -6.03 6.86 -7.73
CA MET A 50 -6.08 5.91 -6.62
C MET A 50 -5.83 6.58 -5.26
N CYS A 51 -6.60 6.15 -4.26
CA CYS A 51 -6.32 6.46 -2.88
C CYS A 51 -5.14 5.61 -2.36
N PRO A 52 -4.06 6.22 -1.86
CA PRO A 52 -2.90 5.48 -1.36
C PRO A 52 -3.14 4.73 -0.04
N ILE A 53 -4.33 4.83 0.55
CA ILE A 53 -4.70 4.12 1.80
C ILE A 53 -5.42 2.81 1.46
N CYS A 54 -6.52 2.87 0.70
CA CYS A 54 -7.29 1.68 0.36
C CYS A 54 -6.86 1.02 -0.96
N LEU A 55 -5.95 1.65 -1.71
CA LEU A 55 -5.45 1.19 -3.00
C LEU A 55 -6.55 0.99 -4.07
N ASP A 56 -7.67 1.67 -3.87
CA ASP A 56 -8.80 1.72 -4.78
C ASP A 56 -8.97 3.16 -5.29
N MET A 57 -9.76 3.36 -6.33
CA MET A 57 -10.05 4.66 -6.90
C MET A 57 -10.63 5.61 -5.82
N LEU A 58 -10.36 6.90 -5.91
CA LEU A 58 -10.77 7.88 -4.89
C LEU A 58 -12.29 8.04 -4.81
N LYS A 59 -12.87 7.97 -3.60
CA LYS A 59 -14.30 8.17 -3.31
C LYS A 59 -14.47 9.33 -2.33
N ASN A 60 -15.33 10.30 -2.65
CA ASN A 60 -15.55 11.51 -1.85
C ASN A 60 -14.21 12.16 -1.51
N THR A 61 -13.50 12.62 -2.53
CA THR A 61 -12.09 12.97 -2.44
C THR A 61 -11.86 14.08 -1.41
N MET A 62 -10.93 13.83 -0.50
CA MET A 62 -10.40 14.79 0.46
C MET A 62 -8.94 15.10 0.12
N THR A 63 -8.62 16.39 0.05
CA THR A 63 -7.29 16.88 -0.31
C THR A 63 -6.64 17.60 0.87
N THR A 64 -5.36 17.32 1.12
CA THR A 64 -4.57 18.00 2.16
C THR A 64 -4.17 19.40 1.69
N LYS A 65 -4.31 20.42 2.56
CA LYS A 65 -3.99 21.81 2.18
C LYS A 65 -2.50 22.06 1.94
N GLU A 66 -1.63 21.42 2.73
CA GLU A 66 -0.18 21.68 2.72
C GLU A 66 0.62 20.88 1.68
N CYS A 67 0.01 19.83 1.12
CA CYS A 67 0.71 18.94 0.18
C CYS A 67 -0.14 18.44 -0.98
N LEU A 68 -1.42 18.79 -1.06
CA LEU A 68 -2.34 18.43 -2.15
C LEU A 68 -2.43 16.92 -2.43
N HIS A 69 -2.12 16.08 -1.43
CA HIS A 69 -2.36 14.65 -1.53
C HIS A 69 -3.84 14.33 -1.34
N ARG A 70 -4.33 13.39 -2.13
CA ARG A 70 -5.74 13.01 -2.23
C ARG A 70 -5.99 11.66 -1.58
N PHE A 71 -7.12 11.56 -0.87
CA PHE A 71 -7.55 10.35 -0.18
C PHE A 71 -9.08 10.25 -0.22
N CYS A 72 -9.63 9.05 -0.04
CA CYS A 72 -11.06 8.91 0.22
C CYS A 72 -11.39 9.55 1.58
N ALA A 73 -12.60 10.13 1.72
CA ALA A 73 -13.02 10.76 2.98
C ALA A 73 -12.91 9.81 4.17
N ASP A 74 -13.47 8.61 4.07
CA ASP A 74 -13.46 7.62 5.14
C ASP A 74 -12.04 7.14 5.48
N CYS A 75 -11.19 7.01 4.46
CA CYS A 75 -9.81 6.58 4.63
C CYS A 75 -9.00 7.60 5.43
N ILE A 76 -9.00 8.87 5.03
CA ILE A 76 -8.19 9.89 5.72
C ILE A 76 -8.76 10.24 7.09
N ILE A 77 -10.08 10.24 7.26
CA ILE A 77 -10.71 10.48 8.57
C ILE A 77 -10.36 9.34 9.53
N THR A 78 -10.41 8.09 9.07
CA THR A 78 -10.01 6.93 9.87
C THR A 78 -8.53 6.99 10.23
N ALA A 79 -7.65 7.29 9.28
CA ALA A 79 -6.21 7.44 9.53
C ALA A 79 -5.91 8.51 10.60
N LEU A 80 -6.56 9.67 10.53
CA LEU A 80 -6.41 10.72 11.54
C LEU A 80 -6.98 10.32 12.91
N ARG A 81 -8.00 9.46 12.95
CA ARG A 81 -8.58 8.95 14.20
C ARG A 81 -7.65 7.96 14.91
N SER A 82 -6.83 7.22 14.17
CA SER A 82 -5.82 6.28 14.71
C SER A 82 -4.69 6.94 15.51
N GLY A 83 -4.68 8.27 15.62
CA GLY A 83 -3.77 9.01 16.50
C GLY A 83 -2.57 9.63 15.78
N ASN A 84 -2.17 9.11 14.60
CA ASN A 84 -1.11 9.71 13.81
C ASN A 84 -1.62 10.96 13.05
N LYS A 85 -1.09 12.14 13.39
CA LYS A 85 -1.51 13.45 12.87
C LYS A 85 -0.62 13.90 11.72
N GLU A 86 -0.44 13.02 10.75
CA GLU A 86 0.45 13.20 9.60
C GLU A 86 -0.23 12.75 8.30
N CYS A 87 0.21 13.31 7.17
CA CYS A 87 -0.22 12.90 5.85
C CYS A 87 0.31 11.49 5.55
N PRO A 88 -0.55 10.51 5.18
CA PRO A 88 -0.11 9.15 4.89
C PRO A 88 0.91 9.02 3.75
N THR A 89 0.94 9.99 2.83
CA THR A 89 1.85 9.97 1.67
C THR A 89 3.22 10.60 1.96
N CYS A 90 3.26 11.77 2.58
CA CYS A 90 4.50 12.55 2.74
C CYS A 90 4.85 12.92 4.18
N ARG A 91 4.08 12.43 5.16
CA ARG A 91 4.28 12.64 6.60
C ARG A 91 4.26 14.10 7.07
N LYS A 92 3.87 15.06 6.22
CA LYS A 92 3.62 16.45 6.66
C LYS A 92 2.49 16.47 7.70
N LYS A 93 2.60 17.35 8.69
CA LYS A 93 1.65 17.46 9.81
C LYS A 93 0.22 17.78 9.34
N LEU A 94 -0.75 17.00 9.83
CA LEU A 94 -2.18 17.17 9.66
C LEU A 94 -2.86 17.25 11.03
N VAL A 95 -3.11 18.47 11.51
CA VAL A 95 -3.62 18.73 12.88
C VAL A 95 -4.99 18.07 13.10
N SER A 96 -5.89 18.16 12.13
CA SER A 96 -7.23 17.59 12.20
C SER A 96 -7.89 17.55 10.82
N LYS A 97 -9.17 17.17 10.76
CA LYS A 97 -10.01 17.30 9.56
C LYS A 97 -10.01 18.72 8.97
N ARG A 98 -9.75 19.77 9.76
CA ARG A 98 -9.61 21.16 9.29
C ARG A 98 -8.42 21.38 8.35
N SER A 99 -7.40 20.51 8.42
CA SER A 99 -6.25 20.51 7.51
C SER A 99 -6.58 19.95 6.11
N LEU A 100 -7.82 19.47 5.92
CA LEU A 100 -8.32 18.89 4.68
C LEU A 100 -9.42 19.77 4.06
N ARG A 101 -9.70 19.55 2.77
CA ARG A 101 -10.87 20.08 2.05
C ARG A 101 -11.47 18.98 1.17
N PRO A 102 -12.80 18.94 0.99
CA PRO A 102 -13.40 18.13 -0.07
C PRO A 102 -13.00 18.68 -1.44
N ASP A 103 -12.84 17.81 -2.43
CA ASP A 103 -12.46 18.14 -3.81
C ASP A 103 -13.51 17.62 -4.81
N PRO A 104 -14.70 18.27 -4.87
CA PRO A 104 -15.80 17.82 -5.72
C PRO A 104 -15.48 17.92 -7.22
N ASN A 105 -14.58 18.81 -7.61
CA ASN A 105 -14.12 18.93 -8.99
C ASN A 105 -13.34 17.66 -9.40
N PHE A 106 -12.52 17.12 -8.50
CA PHE A 106 -11.81 15.88 -8.76
C PHE A 106 -12.74 14.66 -8.80
N ASP A 107 -13.75 14.60 -7.92
CA ASP A 107 -14.79 13.56 -7.99
C ASP A 107 -15.58 13.62 -9.30
N ALA A 108 -15.91 14.84 -9.76
CA ALA A 108 -16.59 15.05 -11.04
C ALA A 108 -15.71 14.62 -12.24
N LEU A 109 -14.41 14.92 -12.19
CA LEU A 109 -13.45 14.46 -13.20
C LEU A 109 -13.38 12.93 -13.25
N ILE A 110 -13.27 12.26 -12.09
CA ILE A 110 -13.29 10.80 -12.00
C ILE A 110 -14.58 10.25 -12.62
N SER A 111 -15.73 10.84 -12.30
CA SER A 111 -17.03 10.41 -12.82
C SER A 111 -17.17 10.59 -14.33
N LYS A 112 -16.49 11.59 -14.92
CA LYS A 112 -16.46 11.78 -16.38
C LYS A 112 -15.56 10.77 -17.09
N ILE A 113 -14.46 10.37 -16.46
CA ILE A 113 -13.52 9.38 -17.01
C ILE A 113 -14.07 7.96 -16.82
N TYR A 114 -14.72 7.68 -15.68
CA TYR A 114 -15.33 6.39 -15.34
C TYR A 114 -16.80 6.57 -14.94
N PRO A 115 -17.72 6.70 -15.92
CA PRO A 115 -19.14 6.95 -15.66
C PRO A 115 -19.84 5.81 -14.90
N SER A 116 -19.46 4.55 -15.16
CA SER A 116 -20.03 3.36 -14.52
C SER A 116 -19.01 2.69 -13.60
N ARG A 117 -18.72 3.36 -12.49
CA ARG A 117 -17.76 2.87 -11.51
C ARG A 117 -18.15 1.52 -10.88
N ASP A 118 -19.43 1.33 -10.58
CA ASP A 118 -19.93 0.07 -10.02
C ASP A 118 -19.71 -1.10 -10.98
N GLU A 119 -19.81 -0.87 -12.29
CA GLU A 119 -19.51 -1.89 -13.30
C GLU A 119 -18.02 -2.24 -13.33
N TYR A 120 -17.15 -1.24 -13.17
CA TYR A 120 -15.71 -1.43 -13.08
C TYR A 120 -15.31 -2.21 -11.82
N GLU A 121 -15.83 -1.83 -10.66
CA GLU A 121 -15.59 -2.53 -9.38
C GLU A 121 -16.13 -3.97 -9.45
N ALA A 122 -17.37 -4.17 -9.94
CA ALA A 122 -17.94 -5.50 -10.12
C ALA A 122 -17.16 -6.36 -11.14
N HIS A 123 -16.54 -5.75 -12.14
CA HIS A 123 -15.67 -6.45 -13.08
C HIS A 123 -14.36 -6.89 -12.40
N GLN A 124 -13.72 -6.00 -11.65
CA GLN A 124 -12.51 -6.33 -10.88
C GLN A 124 -12.77 -7.46 -9.88
N GLU A 125 -13.88 -7.38 -9.14
CA GLU A 125 -14.26 -8.41 -8.17
C GLU A 125 -14.48 -9.77 -8.84
N ARG A 126 -15.16 -9.81 -10.00
CA ARG A 126 -15.32 -11.05 -10.79
C ARG A 126 -13.98 -11.64 -11.24
N VAL A 127 -13.02 -10.80 -11.64
CA VAL A 127 -11.69 -11.26 -12.05
C VAL A 127 -10.91 -11.80 -10.84
N LEU A 128 -10.91 -11.09 -9.71
CA LEU A 128 -10.28 -11.52 -8.46
C LEU A 128 -10.88 -12.83 -7.91
N ALA A 129 -12.20 -12.97 -7.96
CA ALA A 129 -12.91 -14.20 -7.61
C ALA A 129 -12.50 -15.39 -8.51
N ARG A 130 -12.30 -15.14 -9.81
CA ARG A 130 -11.82 -16.17 -10.75
C ARG A 130 -10.39 -16.60 -10.46
N ILE A 131 -9.51 -15.65 -10.13
CA ILE A 131 -8.09 -15.91 -9.83
C ILE A 131 -7.98 -16.67 -8.50
N SER A 132 -8.65 -16.20 -7.45
CA SER A 132 -8.66 -16.88 -6.14
C SER A 132 -9.19 -18.31 -6.22
N LYS A 133 -10.19 -18.56 -7.07
CA LYS A 133 -10.72 -19.92 -7.32
C LYS A 133 -9.73 -20.83 -8.03
N HIS A 134 -8.89 -20.31 -8.93
CA HIS A 134 -7.88 -21.09 -9.66
C HIS A 134 -6.55 -21.21 -8.93
N ASN A 135 -6.28 -20.35 -7.96
CA ASN A 135 -5.14 -20.51 -7.08
C ASN A 135 -5.37 -21.72 -6.19
N ASN A 136 -4.30 -22.47 -5.83
CA ASN A 136 -4.38 -23.77 -5.17
C ASN A 136 -4.80 -23.68 -3.68
N GLN A 137 -5.87 -22.94 -3.41
CA GLN A 137 -6.43 -22.61 -2.10
C GLN A 137 -6.71 -23.88 -1.31
N GLN A 138 -7.25 -24.91 -1.98
CA GLN A 138 -7.62 -26.19 -1.35
C GLN A 138 -6.39 -27.01 -0.91
N ALA A 139 -5.34 -27.10 -1.74
CA ALA A 139 -4.13 -27.81 -1.33
C ALA A 139 -3.38 -27.03 -0.23
N LEU A 140 -3.39 -25.69 -0.29
CA LEU A 140 -2.79 -24.87 0.76
C LEU A 140 -3.54 -25.05 2.10
N SER A 141 -4.88 -24.99 2.10
CA SER A 141 -5.66 -25.18 3.32
C SER A 141 -5.45 -26.56 3.93
N HIS A 142 -5.41 -27.61 3.09
CA HIS A 142 -5.15 -28.98 3.55
C HIS A 142 -3.75 -29.13 4.16
N SER A 143 -2.72 -28.54 3.55
CA SER A 143 -1.36 -28.56 4.07
C SER A 143 -1.23 -27.85 5.43
N ILE A 144 -1.92 -26.71 5.59
CA ILE A 144 -1.95 -25.97 6.85
C ILE A 144 -2.63 -26.77 7.95
N GLU A 145 -3.77 -27.40 7.66
CA GLU A 145 -4.53 -28.21 8.62
C GLU A 145 -3.73 -29.42 9.10
N GLU A 146 -3.12 -30.16 8.17
CA GLU A 146 -2.23 -31.28 8.50
C GLU A 146 -1.02 -30.81 9.33
N GLY A 147 -0.41 -29.67 8.99
CA GLY A 147 0.67 -29.08 9.77
C GLY A 147 0.28 -28.76 11.20
N LEU A 148 -0.89 -28.16 11.42
CA LEU A 148 -1.43 -27.87 12.76
C LEU A 148 -1.69 -29.14 13.57
N LYS A 149 -2.23 -30.17 12.92
CA LYS A 149 -2.51 -31.47 13.55
C LYS A 149 -1.23 -32.17 14.01
N ILE A 150 -0.20 -32.18 13.17
CA ILE A 150 1.13 -32.71 13.52
C ILE A 150 1.73 -31.94 14.69
N GLN A 151 1.65 -30.61 14.68
CA GLN A 151 2.16 -29.78 15.78
C GLN A 151 1.42 -30.06 17.11
N ALA A 152 0.09 -30.26 17.07
CA ALA A 152 -0.70 -30.61 18.24
C ALA A 152 -0.34 -31.99 18.80
N LEU A 153 -0.18 -32.99 17.94
CA LEU A 153 0.25 -34.34 18.32
C LEU A 153 1.66 -34.32 18.95
N ASN A 154 2.59 -33.58 18.38
CA ASN A 154 3.94 -33.43 18.91
C ASN A 154 3.95 -32.75 20.29
N ARG A 155 3.07 -31.76 20.55
CA ARG A 155 2.91 -31.15 21.89
C ARG A 155 2.42 -32.16 22.93
N LEU A 156 1.43 -32.99 22.58
CA LEU A 156 0.90 -34.03 23.46
C LEU A 156 1.95 -35.11 23.77
N GLN A 157 2.74 -35.51 22.78
CA GLN A 157 3.83 -36.47 22.97
C GLN A 157 4.95 -35.89 23.85
N ARG A 158 5.28 -34.60 23.70
CA ARG A 158 6.27 -33.92 24.56
C ARG A 158 5.79 -33.80 26.01
N GLY A 159 4.50 -33.56 26.22
CA GLY A 159 3.87 -33.55 27.55
C GLY A 159 3.88 -34.93 28.24
N LYS A 160 3.65 -36.01 27.48
CA LYS A 160 3.75 -37.38 27.99
C LYS A 160 5.18 -37.80 28.33
N LYS A 161 6.18 -37.37 27.55
CA LYS A 161 7.60 -37.64 27.85
C LYS A 161 8.05 -36.97 29.15
N HIS A 162 7.56 -35.76 29.42
CA HIS A 162 7.83 -35.02 30.68
C HIS A 162 7.16 -35.65 31.93
N GLN A 163 6.06 -36.39 31.78
CA GLN A 163 5.44 -37.12 32.91
C GLN A 163 6.13 -38.44 33.25
N ILE A 164 6.86 -39.04 32.30
CA ILE A 164 7.58 -40.30 32.53
C ILE A 164 8.96 -40.04 33.16
N GLU A 165 9.58 -38.87 32.92
CA GLU A 165 10.88 -38.50 33.54
C GLU A 165 10.76 -37.85 34.93
N ASN A 166 9.57 -37.41 35.38
CA ASN A 166 9.36 -36.81 36.71
C ASN A 166 8.83 -37.80 37.77
N GLY A 167 9.27 -39.05 37.69
CA GLY A 167 9.05 -40.07 38.74
C GLY A 167 10.09 -40.07 39.85
N SER A 168 11.01 -39.11 39.90
CA SER A 168 12.02 -39.01 40.95
C SER A 168 12.60 -37.59 41.07
N GLY A 169 12.26 -36.90 42.17
CA GLY A 169 13.03 -35.78 42.74
C GLY A 169 12.43 -34.37 42.58
N ALA A 170 11.92 -33.81 43.68
CA ALA A 170 11.96 -32.37 43.95
C ALA A 170 13.45 -31.93 44.05
N GLU A 171 13.94 -30.71 43.81
CA GLU A 171 13.56 -29.29 44.03
C GLU A 171 14.34 -28.48 42.95
N ASP A 172 14.01 -27.28 42.45
CA ASP A 172 14.08 -25.93 43.05
C ASP A 172 13.86 -24.89 41.91
N ASN A 173 13.49 -23.66 42.28
CA ASN A 173 13.13 -22.50 41.46
C ASN A 173 14.25 -21.95 40.55
N GLY A 174 13.84 -21.28 39.46
CA GLY A 174 14.73 -20.39 38.72
C GLY A 174 14.21 -19.97 37.35
N ASP A 175 13.35 -18.95 37.35
CA ASP A 175 12.89 -18.21 36.17
C ASP A 175 14.06 -17.63 35.34
N SER A 176 14.07 -17.91 34.04
CA SER A 176 14.76 -17.12 33.00
C SER A 176 14.27 -17.53 31.61
N SER A 177 13.15 -16.96 31.19
CA SER A 177 12.67 -17.06 29.81
C SER A 177 13.52 -16.19 28.87
N HIS A 178 14.43 -16.79 28.11
CA HIS A 178 15.01 -16.17 26.91
C HIS A 178 14.79 -17.07 25.70
N CYS A 179 13.73 -16.78 24.92
CA CYS A 179 13.49 -17.41 23.64
C CYS A 179 14.15 -16.60 22.52
N SER A 180 15.36 -16.98 22.14
CA SER A 180 15.97 -16.52 20.88
C SER A 180 15.34 -17.31 19.73
N ASN A 181 14.43 -16.69 19.01
CA ASN A 181 13.87 -17.22 17.78
C ASN A 181 14.88 -16.97 16.63
N ALA A 182 15.78 -17.91 16.38
CA ALA A 182 16.68 -17.85 15.24
C ALA A 182 15.98 -18.40 13.99
N SER A 183 15.24 -17.51 13.30
CA SER A 183 14.80 -17.75 11.93
C SER A 183 16.02 -17.67 11.00
N VAL A 184 16.51 -18.81 10.54
CA VAL A 184 17.53 -18.86 9.48
C VAL A 184 16.83 -18.61 8.15
N HIS A 185 17.04 -17.41 7.60
CA HIS A 185 16.77 -17.10 6.21
C HIS A 185 17.80 -17.80 5.32
N SER A 186 17.35 -18.69 4.43
CA SER A 186 18.12 -19.07 3.24
C SER A 186 17.59 -18.26 2.05
N ASN A 187 18.29 -17.17 1.74
CA ASN A 187 18.21 -16.52 0.44
C ASN A 187 19.15 -17.26 -0.53
N GLN A 188 18.62 -17.76 -1.63
CA GLN A 188 19.36 -17.83 -2.89
C GLN A 188 18.37 -17.75 -4.05
N GLU A 189 18.31 -16.56 -4.64
CA GLU A 189 17.81 -16.36 -5.98
C GLU A 189 18.75 -17.05 -6.98
N ALA A 190 18.16 -17.80 -7.92
CA ALA A 190 18.80 -18.14 -9.18
C ALA A 190 17.78 -17.85 -10.29
N GLY A 191 17.92 -16.68 -10.93
CA GLY A 191 17.25 -16.38 -12.19
C GLY A 191 17.90 -17.14 -13.36
N PRO A 192 17.13 -17.52 -14.40
CA PRO A 192 17.67 -18.28 -15.53
C PRO A 192 18.45 -17.39 -16.51
N SER A 193 19.69 -17.77 -16.81
CA SER A 193 20.58 -17.14 -17.78
C SER A 193 20.27 -17.61 -19.21
N ILE A 194 19.95 -16.64 -20.09
CA ILE A 194 19.66 -16.86 -21.51
C ILE A 194 20.97 -17.09 -22.27
N LYS A 195 21.13 -18.28 -22.86
CA LYS A 195 22.26 -18.61 -23.74
C LYS A 195 22.09 -17.95 -25.12
N ARG A 196 23.06 -17.11 -25.52
CA ARG A 196 23.24 -16.68 -26.91
C ARG A 196 24.07 -17.72 -27.67
N THR A 197 23.49 -18.31 -28.71
CA THR A 197 24.18 -19.09 -29.75
C THR A 197 24.94 -18.16 -30.69
N LYS A 198 26.24 -18.41 -30.88
CA LYS A 198 27.02 -17.89 -32.01
C LYS A 198 26.89 -18.88 -33.18
N THR A 199 26.43 -18.39 -34.32
CA THR A 199 26.63 -19.02 -35.63
C THR A 199 27.67 -18.22 -36.40
N SER A 200 28.68 -18.92 -36.89
CA SER A 200 29.72 -18.42 -37.78
C SER A 200 29.23 -18.50 -39.23
N GLY A 201 29.51 -17.47 -40.03
CA GLY A 201 29.20 -17.37 -41.46
C GLY A 201 29.31 -15.93 -41.91
#